data_AF-A0A944GQ48-F1
#
_entry.id   AF-A0A944GQ48-F1
#
_cell.length_a   1.000
_cell.length_b   1.000
_cell.length_c   1.000
_cell.angle_alpha   90.00
_cell.angle_beta   90.00
_cell.angle_gamma   90.00
#
_symmetry.space_group_name_H-M   'P 1'
#
loop_
_entity.id
_entity.type
_entity.pdbx_description
1 polymer ?
#
loop_
_entity_poly.entity_id
_entity_poly.type
_entity_poly.pdbx_seq_one_letter_code
_entity_poly.pdbx_strand_id
1 'polypeptide(L)'
;MIPESAIARECFNKTFARARTVAKNGGFIFNRRCSYELDYTQLRACMEASTWDDAPYDVRVDVSEELGQVLDYECTCPAHYRYPGMCKHAAGLCLLFNAEPQSFRGYSAVR
;
A
#
# COMPACT_ATOMS: atom_id res chain seq x y z
N MET A 1 7.70 10.22 3.88
CA MET A 1 7.64 8.97 4.69
C MET A 1 6.41 8.98 5.58
N ILE A 2 5.62 7.91 5.57
CA ILE A 2 4.35 7.82 6.32
C ILE A 2 4.60 7.12 7.67
N PRO A 3 4.23 7.69 8.83
CA PRO A 3 4.40 7.01 10.10
C PRO A 3 3.57 5.71 10.16
N GLU A 4 4.18 4.64 10.64
CA GLU A 4 3.50 3.33 10.78
C GLU A 4 2.22 3.41 11.63
N SER A 5 2.18 4.32 12.61
CA SER A 5 0.99 4.56 13.42
C SER A 5 -0.18 5.11 12.63
N ALA A 6 0.05 5.91 11.58
CA ALA A 6 -1.01 6.38 10.69
C ALA A 6 -1.58 5.23 9.85
N ILE A 7 -0.70 4.38 9.30
CA ILE A 7 -1.13 3.19 8.54
C ILE A 7 -1.88 2.21 9.45
N ALA A 8 -1.39 2.01 10.69
CA ALA A 8 -2.01 1.10 11.65
C ALA A 8 -3.39 1.58 12.11
N ARG A 9 -3.62 2.91 12.20
CA ARG A 9 -4.93 3.48 12.54
C ARG A 9 -6.00 3.19 11.50
N GLU A 10 -5.61 3.11 10.23
CA GLU A 10 -6.51 2.74 9.13
C GLU A 10 -6.80 1.23 9.09
N CYS A 11 -5.98 0.41 9.75
CA CYS A 11 -6.11 -1.04 9.77
C CYS A 11 -6.93 -1.53 10.97
N PHE A 12 -7.65 -2.64 10.81
CA PHE A 12 -8.04 -3.44 11.97
C PHE A 12 -6.81 -4.08 12.64
N ASN A 13 -6.85 -4.20 13.98
CA ASN A 13 -5.70 -4.61 14.81
C ASN A 13 -4.91 -5.82 14.30
N LYS A 14 -5.56 -6.87 13.76
CA LYS A 14 -4.88 -8.07 13.26
C LYS A 14 -4.37 -7.94 11.81
N THR A 15 -4.85 -6.94 11.07
CA THR A 15 -4.51 -6.70 9.66
C THR A 15 -3.14 -6.08 9.52
N PHE A 16 -2.76 -5.17 10.43
CA PHE A 16 -1.47 -4.48 10.37
C PHE A 16 -0.27 -5.44 10.52
N ALA A 17 -0.36 -6.42 11.42
CA ALA A 17 0.68 -7.44 11.55
C ALA A 17 0.90 -8.23 10.25
N ARG A 18 -0.18 -8.56 9.53
CA ARG A 18 -0.12 -9.23 8.22
C ARG A 18 0.43 -8.31 7.13
N ALA A 19 0.11 -7.02 7.19
CA ALA A 19 0.66 -6.03 6.26
C ALA A 19 2.19 -5.95 6.34
N ARG A 20 2.76 -6.01 7.55
CA ARG A 20 4.22 -6.10 7.73
C ARG A 20 4.82 -7.34 7.08
N THR A 21 4.14 -8.48 7.15
CA THR A 21 4.59 -9.70 6.44
C THR A 21 4.54 -9.53 4.92
N VAL A 22 3.49 -8.89 4.40
CA VAL A 22 3.35 -8.59 2.97
C VAL A 22 4.47 -7.67 2.48
N ALA A 23 4.79 -6.62 3.22
CA ALA A 23 5.89 -5.70 2.87
C ALA A 23 7.26 -6.39 2.88
N LYS A 24 7.52 -7.26 3.87
CA LYS A 24 8.77 -8.03 3.97
C LYS A 24 8.92 -9.07 2.88
N ASN A 25 7.84 -9.79 2.55
CA ASN A 25 7.82 -10.85 1.55
C ASN A 25 7.56 -10.30 0.15
N GLY A 26 8.01 -9.08 -0.18
CA GLY A 26 7.59 -8.26 -1.33
C GLY A 26 7.62 -8.89 -2.73
N GLY A 27 7.99 -10.17 -2.88
CA GLY A 27 7.85 -10.97 -4.09
C GLY A 27 6.40 -11.09 -4.62
N PHE A 28 5.38 -10.91 -3.77
CA PHE A 28 3.98 -10.88 -4.22
C PHE A 28 3.53 -9.50 -4.73
N ILE A 29 4.38 -8.46 -4.67
CA ILE A 29 4.04 -7.08 -5.04
C ILE A 29 4.81 -6.67 -6.29
N PHE A 30 4.12 -6.52 -7.41
CA PHE A 30 4.71 -6.17 -8.71
C PHE A 30 4.03 -4.94 -9.33
N ASN A 31 4.57 -4.45 -10.45
CA ASN A 31 4.11 -3.22 -11.11
C ASN A 31 4.04 -2.00 -10.16
N ARG A 32 4.99 -1.90 -9.23
CA ARG A 32 5.09 -0.83 -8.23
C ARG A 32 5.31 0.52 -8.91
N ARG A 33 4.41 1.46 -8.67
CA ARG A 33 4.44 2.82 -9.23
C ARG A 33 4.14 3.83 -8.13
N CYS A 34 4.81 4.96 -8.18
CA CYS A 34 4.40 6.14 -7.44
C CYS A 34 4.29 7.33 -8.39
N SER A 35 3.25 8.13 -8.22
CA SER A 35 3.11 9.43 -8.87
C SER A 35 2.92 10.51 -7.82
N TYR A 36 3.41 11.70 -8.14
CA TYR A 36 3.39 12.84 -7.27
C TYR A 36 2.36 13.82 -7.80
N GLU A 37 1.23 13.93 -7.12
CA GLU A 37 0.21 14.93 -7.37
C GLU A 37 0.47 16.16 -6.50
N LEU A 38 -0.23 17.27 -6.75
CA LEU A 38 -0.03 18.54 -6.04
C LEU A 38 -0.08 18.37 -4.51
N ASP A 39 -1.09 17.68 -4.01
CA ASP A 39 -1.36 17.59 -2.56
C ASP A 39 -1.08 16.20 -1.96
N TYR A 40 -0.74 15.21 -2.79
CA TYR A 40 -0.53 13.83 -2.35
C TYR A 40 0.43 13.05 -3.23
N THR A 41 0.89 11.92 -2.72
CA THR A 41 1.62 10.90 -3.45
C THR A 41 0.69 9.72 -3.65
N GLN A 42 0.47 9.31 -4.88
CA GLN A 42 -0.30 8.12 -5.21
C GLN A 42 0.64 6.93 -5.37
N LEU A 43 0.38 5.88 -4.63
CA LEU A 43 1.05 4.60 -4.73
C LEU A 43 0.12 3.61 -5.44
N ARG A 44 0.64 2.89 -6.44
CA ARG A 44 -0.11 1.83 -7.12
C ARG A 44 0.74 0.60 -7.34
N ALA A 45 0.17 -0.58 -7.11
CA ALA A 45 0.82 -1.85 -7.38
C ALA A 45 -0.20 -2.96 -7.65
N CYS A 46 0.28 -4.06 -8.22
CA CYS A 46 -0.48 -5.29 -8.34
C CYS A 46 0.04 -6.29 -7.31
N MET A 47 -0.89 -7.03 -6.69
CA MET A 47 -0.59 -8.09 -5.74
C MET A 47 -0.95 -9.42 -6.36
N GLU A 48 -0.05 -10.41 -6.24
CA GLU A 48 -0.36 -11.77 -6.66
C GLU A 48 -1.58 -12.28 -5.89
N ALA A 49 -2.51 -12.92 -6.62
CA ALA A 49 -3.69 -13.47 -6.02
C ALA A 49 -3.34 -14.73 -5.21
N SER A 50 -4.20 -15.07 -4.25
CA SER A 50 -3.95 -16.25 -3.39
C SER A 50 -4.12 -17.59 -4.11
N THR A 51 -4.82 -17.60 -5.25
CA THR A 51 -5.06 -18.76 -6.10
C THR A 51 -4.45 -18.47 -7.47
N TRP A 52 -3.89 -19.50 -8.08
CA TRP A 52 -3.14 -19.37 -9.34
C TRP A 52 -3.98 -18.90 -10.54
N ASP A 53 -5.31 -19.04 -10.45
CA ASP A 53 -6.25 -18.71 -11.53
C ASP A 53 -6.98 -17.38 -11.31
N ASP A 54 -6.76 -16.72 -10.17
CA ASP A 54 -7.37 -15.42 -9.89
C ASP A 54 -6.55 -14.29 -10.54
N ALA A 55 -7.26 -13.30 -11.06
CA ALA A 55 -6.63 -12.06 -11.50
C ALA A 55 -5.89 -11.39 -10.32
N PRO A 56 -4.69 -10.81 -10.54
CA PRO A 56 -3.98 -10.06 -9.53
C PRO A 56 -4.83 -8.96 -8.92
N TYR A 57 -4.66 -8.70 -7.63
CA TYR A 57 -5.36 -7.59 -6.98
C TYR A 57 -4.69 -6.26 -7.33
N ASP A 58 -5.48 -5.27 -7.73
CA ASP A 58 -5.03 -3.90 -7.88
C ASP A 58 -5.10 -3.20 -6.53
N VAL A 59 -4.08 -2.39 -6.23
CA VAL A 59 -3.97 -1.66 -4.97
C VAL A 59 -3.54 -0.25 -5.29
N ARG A 60 -4.34 0.71 -4.82
CA ARG A 60 -4.03 2.14 -4.85
C ARG A 60 -4.06 2.68 -3.42
N VAL A 61 -3.09 3.52 -3.09
CA VAL A 61 -3.08 4.26 -1.82
C VAL A 61 -2.60 5.67 -2.07
N ASP A 62 -3.40 6.64 -1.67
CA ASP A 62 -3.08 8.06 -1.74
C ASP A 62 -2.63 8.52 -0.35
N VAL A 63 -1.43 9.11 -0.28
CA VAL A 63 -0.80 9.51 0.99
C VAL A 63 -0.37 10.96 0.94
N SER A 64 -0.57 11.67 2.04
CA SER A 64 0.09 12.96 2.25
C SER A 64 1.40 12.70 2.96
N GLU A 65 2.51 12.85 2.23
CA GLU A 65 3.84 12.72 2.82
C GLU A 65 4.18 13.87 3.76
N GLU A 66 3.61 15.06 3.52
CA GLU A 66 3.77 16.25 4.37
C GLU A 66 3.05 16.09 5.71
N LEU A 67 1.78 15.66 5.69
CA LEU A 67 1.00 15.46 6.92
C LEU A 67 1.29 14.11 7.58
N GLY A 68 1.98 13.21 6.89
CA GLY A 68 2.21 11.84 7.35
C GLY A 68 0.92 11.05 7.51
N GLN A 69 -0.02 11.22 6.57
CA GLN A 69 -1.37 10.64 6.65
C GLN A 69 -1.71 9.83 5.41
N VAL A 70 -2.53 8.80 5.61
CA VAL A 70 -3.22 8.13 4.51
C VAL A 70 -4.47 8.97 4.21
N LEU A 71 -4.65 9.33 2.95
CA LEU A 71 -5.80 10.12 2.50
C LEU A 71 -6.91 9.22 1.97
N ASP A 72 -6.55 8.26 1.11
CA ASP A 72 -7.49 7.32 0.51
C ASP A 72 -6.80 6.01 0.15
N TYR A 73 -7.57 4.93 0.01
CA TYR A 73 -7.07 3.63 -0.41
C TYR A 73 -8.15 2.79 -1.08
N GLU A 74 -7.74 2.06 -2.11
CA GLU A 74 -8.59 1.12 -2.82
C GLU A 74 -7.83 -0.19 -3.05
N CYS A 75 -8.53 -1.31 -2.90
CA CYS A 75 -7.96 -2.61 -3.23
C CYS A 75 -9.03 -3.56 -3.75
N THR A 76 -8.75 -4.24 -4.86
CA THR A 76 -9.71 -5.21 -5.44
C THR A 76 -9.76 -6.56 -4.72
N CYS A 77 -9.05 -6.71 -3.60
CA CYS A 77 -9.10 -7.94 -2.82
C CYS A 77 -10.44 -8.10 -2.07
N PRO A 78 -10.92 -9.34 -1.84
CA PRO A 78 -12.19 -9.58 -1.16
C PRO A 78 -12.28 -8.96 0.25
N ALA A 79 -11.15 -8.77 0.93
CA ALA A 79 -11.14 -8.22 2.28
C ALA A 79 -11.55 -6.73 2.31
N HIS A 80 -11.21 -5.96 1.27
CA HIS A 80 -11.55 -4.54 1.17
C HIS A 80 -13.06 -4.34 1.06
N TYR A 81 -13.76 -5.21 0.34
CA TYR A 81 -15.21 -5.15 0.19
C TYR A 81 -15.98 -5.74 1.38
N ARG A 82 -15.33 -6.57 2.20
CA ARG A 82 -16.00 -7.32 3.29
C ARG A 82 -15.81 -6.72 4.67
N TYR A 83 -14.73 -5.97 4.89
CA TYR A 83 -14.38 -5.44 6.19
C TYR A 83 -14.12 -3.93 6.09
N PRO A 84 -14.54 -3.15 7.11
CA PRO A 84 -14.13 -1.75 7.16
C PRO A 84 -12.61 -1.65 7.31
N GLY A 85 -12.06 -0.51 6.91
CA GLY A 85 -10.64 -0.21 7.08
C GLY A 85 -9.75 -0.78 5.98
N MET A 86 -8.48 -0.43 6.09
CA MET A 86 -7.44 -0.76 5.12
C MET A 86 -7.12 -2.26 5.17
N CYS A 87 -7.09 -2.88 3.98
CA CYS A 87 -6.68 -4.26 3.85
C CYS A 87 -5.16 -4.43 4.04
N LYS A 88 -4.71 -5.66 4.30
CA LYS A 88 -3.27 -5.95 4.47
C LYS A 88 -2.43 -5.58 3.24
N HIS A 89 -3.03 -5.53 2.05
CA HIS A 89 -2.33 -5.22 0.80
C HIS A 89 -2.06 -3.72 0.67
N ALA A 90 -3.09 -2.88 0.88
CA ALA A 90 -2.94 -1.42 0.88
C ALA A 90 -1.96 -0.96 1.98
N ALA A 91 -2.10 -1.51 3.19
CA ALA A 91 -1.17 -1.22 4.28
C ALA A 91 0.25 -1.73 3.98
N GLY A 92 0.36 -2.93 3.39
CA GLY A 92 1.64 -3.50 2.98
C GLY A 92 2.34 -2.67 1.91
N LEU A 93 1.58 -2.08 0.97
CA LEU A 93 2.12 -1.20 -0.07
C LEU A 93 2.73 0.07 0.53
N CYS A 94 2.05 0.69 1.51
CA CYS A 94 2.58 1.86 2.23
C CYS A 94 3.88 1.52 2.99
N LEU A 95 3.88 0.39 3.69
CA LEU A 95 5.05 -0.08 4.43
C LEU A 95 6.22 -0.40 3.51
N LEU A 96 5.96 -1.00 2.35
CA LEU A 96 6.98 -1.26 1.34
C LEU A 96 7.52 0.05 0.76
N PHE A 97 6.67 1.04 0.48
CA PHE A 97 7.12 2.35 0.02
C PHE A 97 8.00 3.06 1.06
N ASN A 98 7.68 2.95 2.35
CA ASN A 98 8.54 3.50 3.41
C ASN A 98 9.90 2.79 3.50
N ALA A 99 9.95 1.47 3.26
CA ALA A 99 11.16 0.68 3.38
C ALA A 99 12.06 0.75 2.12
N GLU A 100 11.44 0.74 0.95
CA GLU A 100 12.12 0.67 -0.36
C GLU A 100 11.44 1.60 -1.39
N PRO A 101 11.39 2.92 -1.15
CA PRO A 101 10.71 3.85 -2.06
C PRO A 101 11.33 3.84 -3.47
N GLN A 102 12.64 3.63 -3.57
CA GLN A 102 13.39 3.48 -4.83
C GLN A 102 12.95 2.28 -5.68
N SER A 103 12.24 1.30 -5.10
CA SER A 103 11.70 0.16 -5.85
C SER A 103 10.46 0.53 -6.68
N PHE A 104 9.90 1.72 -6.48
CA PHE A 104 8.71 2.20 -7.17
C PHE A 104 9.10 2.99 -8.42
N ARG A 105 8.49 2.61 -9.55
CA ARG A 105 8.65 3.37 -10.79
C ARG A 105 8.01 4.75 -10.63
N GLY A 106 8.77 5.80 -10.92
CA GLY A 106 8.32 7.19 -10.76
C GLY A 106 8.82 7.84 -9.46
N TYR A 107 9.55 7.09 -8.61
CA TYR A 107 10.13 7.65 -7.41
C TYR A 107 11.21 8.67 -7.73
N SER A 108 11.17 9.81 -7.02
CA SER A 108 12.16 10.87 -7.07
C SER A 108 12.61 11.21 -5.66
N ALA A 109 13.91 11.07 -5.40
CA ALA A 109 14.53 11.40 -4.11
C ALA A 109 14.64 12.92 -3.86
N VAL A 110 14.24 13.75 -4.84
CA VAL A 110 14.41 15.22 -4.83
C VAL A 110 13.10 15.94 -4.42
N ARG A 111 12.05 15.19 -4.03
CA ARG A 111 10.81 15.77 -3.51
C ARG A 111 10.96 16.13 -2.03
#